data_AF-A0A397AGB2-F1
#
_entry.id   AF-A0A397AGB2-F1
#
_cell.length_a   1.000
_cell.length_b   1.000
_cell.length_c   1.000
_cell.angle_alpha   90.00
_cell.angle_beta   90.00
_cell.angle_gamma   90.00
#
_symmetry.space_group_name_H-M   'P 1'
#
loop_
_entity.id
_entity.type
_entity.pdbx_description
1 polymer ?
#
loop_
_entity_poly.entity_id
_entity_poly.type
_entity_poly.pdbx_seq_one_letter_code
_entity_poly.pdbx_strand_id
1 'polypeptide(L)'
;LQAFFLVADDVMDDSITRRGQPCWYRLPKVKQIAINDAFLLESFVYSILKTYFRSEPYYIDLVELFHEVILQTEFGQLLDLTSQPLDGPTDLDRFTIERSVSIVGVTDAACFAQCQDICVKIGEYFQVQDDYLDCYADPEVLGKIGTDIQDNKCSWLVVQALARASDAQRATLKEHYGKNDASSIQLVKDLYVALDLEGVYRAYENDSYDTLCKLIGGVTNMPTTVYHMLLSKIYKRTM
;
A
#
# COMPACT_ATOMS: atom_id res chain seq x y z
N LEU A 1 -12.53 9.74 -12.08
CA LEU A 1 -11.29 9.34 -12.79
C LEU A 1 -11.08 7.82 -12.81
N GLN A 2 -10.78 7.15 -11.69
CA GLN A 2 -10.48 5.70 -11.69
C GLN A 2 -11.55 4.82 -12.39
N ALA A 3 -12.84 5.13 -12.22
CA ALA A 3 -13.91 4.39 -12.88
C ALA A 3 -13.86 4.46 -14.42
N PHE A 4 -13.42 5.59 -14.99
CA PHE A 4 -13.21 5.72 -16.44
C PHE A 4 -12.16 4.71 -16.92
N PHE A 5 -10.98 4.71 -16.30
CA PHE A 5 -9.90 3.79 -16.65
C PHE A 5 -10.32 2.33 -16.49
N LEU A 6 -10.94 1.95 -15.37
CA LEU A 6 -11.35 0.56 -15.15
C LEU A 6 -12.40 0.05 -16.15
N VAL A 7 -13.33 0.91 -16.60
CA VAL A 7 -14.33 0.51 -17.60
C VAL A 7 -13.68 0.29 -18.97
N ALA A 8 -12.72 1.14 -19.36
CA ALA A 8 -11.97 0.97 -20.59
C ALA A 8 -11.02 -0.24 -20.53
N ASP A 9 -10.28 -0.38 -19.42
CA ASP A 9 -9.36 -1.48 -19.10
C ASP A 9 -10.04 -2.84 -19.19
N ASP A 10 -11.20 -3.00 -18.52
CA ASP A 10 -11.94 -4.27 -18.56
C ASP A 10 -12.32 -4.69 -19.99
N VAL A 11 -12.54 -3.72 -20.90
CA VAL A 11 -12.81 -3.99 -22.33
C VAL A 11 -11.53 -4.38 -23.07
N MET A 12 -10.43 -3.65 -22.85
CA MET A 12 -9.14 -3.89 -23.52
C MET A 12 -8.54 -5.26 -23.13
N ASP A 13 -8.71 -5.67 -21.88
CA ASP A 13 -8.18 -6.91 -21.31
C ASP A 13 -9.11 -8.12 -21.43
N ASP A 14 -10.28 -7.92 -22.03
CA ASP A 14 -11.32 -8.93 -22.12
C ASP A 14 -11.77 -9.52 -20.77
N SER A 15 -11.72 -8.69 -19.71
CA SER A 15 -12.00 -9.10 -18.33
C SER A 15 -13.43 -9.64 -18.11
N ILE A 16 -13.58 -10.57 -17.17
CA ILE A 16 -14.88 -11.22 -16.86
C ILE A 16 -15.58 -10.53 -15.69
N THR A 17 -14.85 -10.25 -14.61
CA THR A 17 -15.42 -9.73 -13.36
C THR A 17 -14.59 -8.60 -12.76
N ARG A 18 -15.26 -7.61 -12.18
CA ARG A 18 -14.67 -6.54 -11.36
C ARG A 18 -15.47 -6.34 -10.09
N ARG A 19 -14.79 -6.27 -8.94
CA ARG A 19 -15.41 -6.05 -7.61
C ARG A 19 -16.52 -7.07 -7.29
N GLY A 20 -16.31 -8.34 -7.64
CA GLY A 20 -17.25 -9.44 -7.37
C GLY A 20 -18.49 -9.47 -8.26
N GLN A 21 -18.55 -8.64 -9.31
CA GLN A 21 -19.66 -8.56 -10.27
C GLN A 21 -19.12 -8.67 -11.71
N PRO A 22 -19.95 -8.95 -12.72
CA PRO A 22 -19.54 -8.87 -14.12
C PRO A 22 -18.99 -7.48 -14.47
N CYS A 23 -17.95 -7.42 -15.30
CA CYS A 23 -17.44 -6.14 -15.82
C CYS A 23 -18.55 -5.37 -16.55
N TRP A 24 -18.48 -4.04 -16.58
CA TRP A 24 -19.56 -3.20 -17.11
C TRP A 24 -19.96 -3.58 -18.54
N TYR A 25 -18.97 -3.79 -19.42
CA TYR A 25 -19.19 -4.20 -20.81
C TYR A 25 -19.74 -5.63 -20.97
N ARG A 26 -19.62 -6.49 -19.95
CA ARG A 26 -20.17 -7.85 -19.96
C ARG A 26 -21.67 -7.89 -19.68
N LEU A 27 -22.28 -6.77 -19.23
CA LEU A 27 -23.73 -6.72 -19.01
C LEU A 27 -24.49 -6.85 -20.35
N PRO A 28 -25.57 -7.68 -20.43
CA PRO A 28 -26.22 -8.00 -21.70
C PRO A 28 -26.72 -6.81 -22.52
N LYS A 29 -27.03 -5.69 -21.85
CA LYS A 29 -27.55 -4.45 -22.47
C LYS A 29 -26.47 -3.39 -22.74
N VAL A 30 -25.26 -3.56 -22.19
CA VAL A 30 -24.19 -2.56 -22.28
C VAL A 30 -23.27 -2.92 -23.45
N LYS A 31 -22.53 -4.03 -23.38
CA LYS A 31 -21.59 -4.45 -24.44
C LYS A 31 -20.64 -3.29 -24.80
N GLN A 32 -20.47 -3.00 -26.08
CA GLN A 32 -19.58 -1.95 -26.60
C GLN A 32 -20.06 -0.52 -26.28
N ILE A 33 -21.27 -0.33 -25.75
CA ILE A 33 -21.70 0.98 -25.21
C ILE A 33 -20.76 1.43 -24.07
N ALA A 34 -20.16 0.46 -23.36
CA ALA A 34 -19.18 0.71 -22.30
C ALA A 34 -18.02 1.62 -22.73
N ILE A 35 -17.62 1.59 -24.01
CA ILE A 35 -16.56 2.47 -24.54
C ILE A 35 -16.98 3.94 -24.41
N ASN A 36 -18.19 4.27 -24.88
CA ASN A 36 -18.71 5.63 -24.75
C ASN A 36 -19.00 5.98 -23.28
N ASP A 37 -19.45 5.02 -22.47
CA ASP A 37 -19.68 5.26 -21.04
C ASP A 37 -18.36 5.61 -20.31
N ALA A 38 -17.23 5.05 -20.74
CA ALA A 38 -15.92 5.43 -20.24
C ALA A 38 -15.63 6.92 -20.52
N PHE A 39 -15.84 7.39 -21.77
CA PHE A 39 -15.67 8.81 -22.13
C PHE A 39 -16.61 9.74 -21.35
N LEU A 40 -17.83 9.28 -21.04
CA LEU A 40 -18.76 10.02 -20.18
C LEU A 40 -18.24 10.12 -18.74
N LEU A 41 -17.69 9.03 -18.18
CA LEU A 41 -17.11 9.03 -16.83
C LEU A 41 -15.91 9.98 -16.71
N GLU A 42 -15.10 10.12 -17.76
CA GLU A 42 -14.05 11.12 -17.84
C GLU A 42 -14.65 12.54 -17.91
N SER A 43 -15.61 12.77 -18.80
CA SER A 43 -16.29 14.06 -18.96
C SER A 43 -16.96 14.56 -17.67
N PHE A 44 -17.44 13.65 -16.82
CA PHE A 44 -17.99 14.00 -15.52
C PHE A 44 -16.96 14.58 -14.56
N VAL A 45 -15.68 14.19 -14.65
CA VAL A 45 -14.60 14.80 -13.85
C VAL A 45 -14.55 16.30 -14.12
N TYR A 46 -14.43 16.69 -15.40
CA TYR A 46 -14.35 18.10 -15.78
C TYR A 46 -15.67 18.85 -15.54
N SER A 47 -16.81 18.17 -15.65
CA SER A 47 -18.11 18.75 -15.31
C SER A 47 -18.21 19.08 -13.82
N ILE A 48 -17.70 18.21 -12.95
CA ILE A 48 -17.62 18.44 -11.49
C ILE A 48 -16.67 19.60 -11.20
N LEU A 49 -15.45 19.57 -11.76
CA LEU A 49 -14.47 20.65 -11.59
C LEU A 49 -15.07 22.00 -11.98
N LYS A 50 -15.69 22.08 -13.15
CA LYS A 50 -16.34 23.31 -13.63
C LYS A 50 -17.52 23.74 -12.76
N THR A 51 -18.31 22.81 -12.25
CA THR A 51 -19.52 23.15 -11.47
C THR A 51 -19.16 23.73 -10.11
N TYR A 52 -18.16 23.14 -9.44
CA TYR A 52 -17.87 23.46 -8.04
C TYR A 52 -16.65 24.36 -7.84
N PHE A 53 -15.70 24.36 -8.78
CA PHE A 53 -14.41 25.02 -8.59
C PHE A 53 -14.10 26.12 -9.59
N ARG A 54 -14.95 26.38 -10.61
CA ARG A 54 -14.66 27.36 -11.68
C ARG A 54 -14.36 28.79 -11.19
N SER A 55 -14.82 29.17 -10.01
CA SER A 55 -14.60 30.50 -9.42
C SER A 55 -13.38 30.55 -8.50
N GLU A 56 -12.80 29.41 -8.17
CA GLU A 56 -11.64 29.34 -7.29
C GLU A 56 -10.38 29.79 -8.04
N PRO A 57 -9.45 30.48 -7.37
CA PRO A 57 -8.24 30.98 -8.00
C PRO A 57 -7.34 29.86 -8.54
N TYR A 58 -7.46 28.65 -7.99
CA TYR A 58 -6.70 27.45 -8.37
C TYR A 58 -7.44 26.53 -9.36
N TYR A 59 -8.54 26.99 -9.99
CA TYR A 59 -9.33 26.18 -10.91
C TYR A 59 -8.49 25.61 -12.07
N ILE A 60 -7.65 26.44 -12.67
CA ILE A 60 -6.81 26.02 -13.81
C ILE A 60 -5.78 24.99 -13.35
N ASP A 61 -5.16 25.17 -12.18
CA ASP A 61 -4.22 24.20 -11.63
C ASP A 61 -4.88 22.82 -11.43
N LEU A 62 -6.15 22.79 -10.98
CA LEU A 62 -6.90 21.53 -10.87
C LEU A 62 -7.16 20.91 -12.25
N VAL A 63 -7.58 21.70 -13.23
CA VAL A 63 -7.83 21.18 -14.59
C VAL A 63 -6.54 20.60 -15.17
N GLU A 64 -5.44 21.34 -15.11
CA GLU A 64 -4.12 20.91 -15.60
C GLU A 64 -3.65 19.63 -14.90
N LEU A 65 -3.78 19.56 -13.57
CA LEU A 65 -3.44 18.35 -12.81
C LEU A 65 -4.21 17.12 -13.30
N PHE A 66 -5.52 17.23 -13.51
CA PHE A 66 -6.32 16.10 -13.99
C PHE A 66 -5.95 15.69 -15.41
N HIS A 67 -5.70 16.67 -16.30
CA HIS A 67 -5.23 16.40 -17.66
C HIS A 67 -3.87 15.68 -17.66
N GLU A 68 -2.92 16.13 -16.82
CA GLU A 68 -1.59 15.52 -16.71
C GLU A 68 -1.68 14.08 -16.20
N VAL A 69 -2.45 13.84 -15.13
CA VAL A 69 -2.64 12.49 -14.57
C VAL A 69 -3.30 11.55 -15.59
N ILE A 70 -4.31 12.03 -16.34
CA ILE A 70 -4.95 11.24 -17.39
C ILE A 70 -3.94 10.87 -18.47
N LEU A 71 -3.20 11.85 -18.99
CA LEU A 71 -2.23 11.65 -20.05
C LEU A 71 -1.13 10.65 -19.64
N GLN A 72 -0.59 10.79 -18.43
CA GLN A 72 0.41 9.87 -17.89
C GLN A 72 -0.15 8.44 -17.78
N THR A 73 -1.39 8.30 -17.31
CA THR A 73 -2.03 6.98 -17.17
C THR A 73 -2.31 6.34 -18.55
N GLU A 74 -2.72 7.14 -19.54
CA GLU A 74 -2.94 6.65 -20.92
C GLU A 74 -1.64 6.21 -21.60
N PHE A 75 -0.54 6.94 -21.40
CA PHE A 75 0.78 6.48 -21.84
C PHE A 75 1.19 5.18 -21.14
N GLY A 76 0.93 5.07 -19.85
CA GLY A 76 1.13 3.85 -19.09
C GLY A 76 0.38 2.65 -19.67
N GLN A 77 -0.92 2.83 -19.93
CA GLN A 77 -1.76 1.81 -20.56
C GLN A 77 -1.26 1.43 -21.95
N LEU A 78 -0.83 2.40 -22.77
CA LEU A 78 -0.24 2.12 -24.08
C LEU A 78 1.01 1.24 -23.95
N LEU A 79 1.89 1.54 -23.00
CA LEU A 79 3.10 0.75 -22.76
C LEU A 79 2.79 -0.67 -22.27
N ASP A 80 1.73 -0.83 -21.48
CA ASP A 80 1.24 -2.11 -20.98
C ASP A 80 0.62 -2.97 -22.09
N LEU A 81 -0.31 -2.41 -22.88
CA LEU A 81 -0.93 -3.09 -24.02
C LEU A 81 0.09 -3.48 -25.11
N THR A 82 1.20 -2.75 -25.20
CA THR A 82 2.30 -3.03 -26.15
C THR A 82 3.49 -3.74 -25.50
N SER A 83 3.31 -4.25 -24.27
CA SER A 83 4.33 -4.99 -23.52
C SER A 83 4.82 -6.22 -24.28
N GLN A 84 3.95 -6.82 -25.07
CA GLN A 84 4.25 -7.94 -25.96
C GLN A 84 4.31 -7.52 -27.44
N PRO A 85 5.01 -8.29 -28.29
CA PRO A 85 4.90 -8.13 -29.74
C PRO A 85 3.44 -8.28 -30.18
N LEU A 86 2.91 -7.28 -30.90
CA LEU A 86 1.52 -7.31 -31.39
C LEU A 86 1.28 -8.46 -32.38
N ASP A 87 2.29 -8.74 -33.22
CA ASP A 87 2.25 -9.78 -34.25
C ASP A 87 3.47 -10.71 -34.12
N GLY A 88 3.64 -11.37 -32.97
CA GLY A 88 4.78 -12.25 -32.73
C GLY A 88 4.58 -13.20 -31.55
N PRO A 89 5.52 -14.16 -31.35
CA PRO A 89 5.51 -14.99 -30.16
C PRO A 89 5.80 -14.13 -28.92
N THR A 90 5.39 -14.64 -27.76
CA THR A 90 5.70 -14.03 -26.46
C THR A 90 7.20 -13.82 -26.32
N ASP A 91 7.58 -12.62 -25.90
CA ASP A 91 8.96 -12.22 -25.65
C ASP A 91 9.07 -11.73 -24.20
N LEU A 92 9.66 -12.56 -23.34
CA LEU A 92 9.84 -12.27 -21.93
C LEU A 92 11.01 -11.31 -21.66
N ASP A 93 11.94 -11.14 -22.61
CA ASP A 93 13.06 -10.22 -22.45
C ASP A 93 12.58 -8.75 -22.45
N ARG A 94 11.35 -8.49 -22.91
CA ARG A 94 10.68 -7.18 -22.83
C ARG A 94 10.17 -6.84 -21.42
N PHE A 95 10.09 -7.81 -20.51
CA PHE A 95 9.68 -7.59 -19.12
C PHE A 95 10.85 -7.14 -18.26
N THR A 96 11.22 -5.87 -18.41
CA THR A 96 12.29 -5.26 -17.63
C THR A 96 11.76 -4.31 -16.55
N ILE A 97 12.59 -4.02 -15.54
CA ILE A 97 12.27 -3.03 -14.51
C ILE A 97 12.09 -1.64 -15.14
N GLU A 98 12.91 -1.28 -16.12
CA GLU A 98 12.79 0.00 -16.81
C GLU A 98 11.43 0.13 -17.51
N ARG A 99 10.93 -0.97 -18.08
CA ARG A 99 9.61 -0.99 -18.72
C ARG A 99 8.47 -0.90 -17.71
N SER A 100 8.54 -1.65 -16.60
CA SER A 100 7.51 -1.59 -15.55
C SER A 100 7.43 -0.21 -14.89
N VAL A 101 8.58 0.43 -14.69
CA VAL A 101 8.70 1.81 -14.17
C VAL A 101 8.16 2.83 -15.18
N SER A 102 8.39 2.63 -16.48
CA SER A 102 7.82 3.47 -17.53
C SER A 102 6.29 3.37 -17.65
N ILE A 103 5.70 2.18 -17.42
CA ILE A 103 4.25 1.96 -17.42
C ILE A 103 3.56 2.79 -16.34
N VAL A 104 4.19 3.00 -15.18
CA VAL A 104 3.62 3.86 -14.12
C VAL A 104 3.99 5.34 -14.29
N GLY A 105 4.54 5.72 -15.44
CA GLY A 105 4.90 7.11 -15.76
C GLY A 105 6.15 7.62 -15.05
N VAL A 106 6.94 6.74 -14.42
CA VAL A 106 8.16 7.13 -13.73
C VAL A 106 9.30 7.17 -14.75
N THR A 107 9.79 8.36 -15.06
CA THR A 107 10.86 8.57 -16.06
C THR A 107 12.25 8.71 -15.43
N ASP A 108 12.31 8.87 -14.12
CA ASP A 108 13.55 8.99 -13.36
C ASP A 108 13.75 7.75 -12.48
N ALA A 109 14.65 6.86 -12.91
CA ALA A 109 14.98 5.64 -12.18
C ALA A 109 15.59 5.91 -10.79
N ALA A 110 16.28 7.03 -10.60
CA ALA A 110 16.80 7.43 -9.29
C ALA A 110 15.66 7.90 -8.37
N CYS A 111 14.70 8.64 -8.91
CA CYS A 111 13.46 8.99 -8.21
C CYS A 111 12.67 7.73 -7.82
N PHE A 112 12.57 6.75 -8.71
CA PHE A 112 11.90 5.47 -8.41
C PHE A 112 12.57 4.74 -7.25
N ALA A 113 13.89 4.55 -7.32
CA ALA A 113 14.65 3.85 -6.29
C ALA A 113 14.50 4.54 -4.92
N GLN A 114 14.59 5.87 -4.88
CA GLN A 114 14.42 6.64 -3.65
C GLN A 114 12.98 6.57 -3.11
N CYS A 115 11.97 6.59 -3.99
CA CYS A 115 10.57 6.36 -3.60
C CYS A 115 10.37 4.96 -3.01
N GLN A 116 10.94 3.93 -3.66
CA GLN A 116 10.87 2.54 -3.21
C GLN A 116 11.50 2.38 -1.83
N ASP A 117 12.69 2.94 -1.61
CA ASP A 117 13.39 2.89 -0.31
C ASP A 117 12.55 3.49 0.82
N ILE A 118 11.91 4.64 0.57
CA ILE A 118 11.03 5.30 1.55
C ILE A 118 9.78 4.44 1.79
N CYS A 119 9.11 3.99 0.74
CA CYS A 119 7.87 3.22 0.84
C CYS A 119 8.06 1.87 1.55
N VAL A 120 9.17 1.16 1.27
CA VAL A 120 9.50 -0.10 1.95
C VAL A 120 9.69 0.13 3.45
N LYS A 121 10.39 1.19 3.85
CA LYS A 121 10.59 1.51 5.27
C LYS A 121 9.31 1.94 5.98
N ILE A 122 8.45 2.70 5.29
CA ILE A 122 7.10 3.02 5.81
C ILE A 122 6.30 1.72 6.01
N GLY A 123 6.34 0.81 5.04
CA GLY A 123 5.65 -0.47 5.11
C GLY A 123 6.17 -1.36 6.25
N GLU A 124 7.48 -1.44 6.42
CA GLU A 124 8.12 -2.14 7.54
C GLU A 124 7.65 -1.57 8.89
N TYR A 125 7.77 -0.25 9.07
CA TYR A 125 7.32 0.41 10.30
C TYR A 125 5.85 0.12 10.57
N PHE A 126 4.98 0.30 9.57
CA PHE A 126 3.54 0.05 9.71
C PHE A 126 3.21 -1.40 10.12
N GLN A 127 3.91 -2.38 9.56
CA GLN A 127 3.72 -3.79 9.92
C GLN A 127 4.20 -4.07 11.34
N VAL A 128 5.34 -3.50 11.77
CA VAL A 128 5.81 -3.62 13.16
C VAL A 128 4.81 -3.02 14.15
N GLN A 129 4.16 -1.90 13.78
CA GLN A 129 3.06 -1.35 14.59
C GLN A 129 1.87 -2.30 14.66
N ASP A 130 1.50 -2.95 13.54
CA ASP A 130 0.38 -3.90 13.52
C ASP A 130 0.66 -5.09 14.46
N ASP A 131 1.85 -5.68 14.36
CA ASP A 131 2.30 -6.79 15.21
C ASP A 131 2.33 -6.39 16.70
N TYR A 132 2.77 -5.16 17.00
CA TYR A 132 2.75 -4.62 18.36
C TYR A 132 1.32 -4.45 18.88
N LEU A 133 0.45 -3.78 18.11
CA LEU A 133 -0.93 -3.53 18.50
C LEU A 133 -1.73 -4.82 18.63
N ASP A 134 -1.48 -5.83 17.79
CA ASP A 134 -2.12 -7.15 17.90
C ASP A 134 -1.89 -7.78 19.29
N CYS A 135 -0.71 -7.61 19.87
CA CYS A 135 -0.42 -8.15 21.21
C CYS A 135 -0.85 -7.24 22.37
N TYR A 136 -0.64 -5.92 22.24
CA TYR A 136 -0.71 -4.95 23.34
C TYR A 136 -1.93 -4.03 23.34
N ALA A 137 -2.61 -3.85 22.21
CA ALA A 137 -3.78 -2.98 22.16
C ALA A 137 -4.99 -3.63 22.84
N ASP A 138 -5.86 -2.78 23.39
CA ASP A 138 -7.18 -3.21 23.83
C ASP A 138 -7.99 -3.68 22.61
N PRO A 139 -8.61 -4.88 22.63
CA PRO A 139 -9.45 -5.35 21.54
C PRO A 139 -10.56 -4.37 21.11
N GLU A 140 -11.10 -3.57 22.04
CA GLU A 140 -12.11 -2.55 21.73
C GLU A 140 -11.52 -1.40 20.90
N VAL A 141 -10.26 -1.05 21.13
CA VAL A 141 -9.53 -0.01 20.38
C VAL A 141 -9.05 -0.54 19.04
N LEU A 142 -8.56 -1.77 19.00
CA LEU A 142 -8.06 -2.41 17.78
C LEU A 142 -9.19 -2.87 16.84
N GLY A 143 -10.41 -3.03 17.36
CA GLY A 143 -11.56 -3.55 16.62
C GLY A 143 -11.50 -5.05 16.32
N LYS A 144 -10.48 -5.74 16.83
CA LYS A 144 -10.29 -7.19 16.77
C LYS A 144 -9.55 -7.70 18.01
N ILE A 145 -9.75 -8.96 18.34
CA ILE A 145 -8.86 -9.67 19.27
C ILE A 145 -7.61 -10.04 18.49
N GLY A 146 -6.44 -9.68 18.99
CA GLY A 146 -5.18 -10.07 18.36
C GLY A 146 -4.94 -11.58 18.40
N THR A 147 -4.38 -12.10 17.31
CA THR A 147 -4.25 -13.55 17.11
C THR A 147 -2.86 -14.06 16.79
N ASP A 148 -1.86 -13.20 16.71
CA ASP A 148 -0.53 -13.56 16.21
C ASP A 148 0.14 -14.69 16.99
N ILE A 149 -0.03 -14.72 18.32
CA ILE A 149 0.55 -15.75 19.19
C ILE A 149 -0.06 -17.11 18.90
N GLN A 150 -1.39 -17.24 18.96
CA GLN A 150 -2.07 -18.53 18.75
C GLN A 150 -2.05 -18.99 17.29
N ASP A 151 -1.93 -18.07 16.33
CA ASP A 151 -1.81 -18.38 14.91
C ASP A 151 -0.38 -18.75 14.50
N ASN A 152 0.57 -18.76 15.45
CA ASN A 152 1.98 -19.06 15.21
C ASN A 152 2.61 -18.14 14.15
N LYS A 153 2.25 -16.86 14.15
CA LYS A 153 2.79 -15.90 13.18
C LYS A 153 4.22 -15.51 13.53
N CYS A 154 5.01 -15.28 12.49
CA CYS A 154 6.35 -14.71 12.60
C CYS A 154 6.28 -13.18 12.79
N SER A 155 5.65 -12.74 13.87
CA SER A 155 5.51 -11.32 14.19
C SER A 155 6.83 -10.74 14.68
N TRP A 156 6.98 -9.42 14.58
CA TRP A 156 8.12 -8.68 15.07
C TRP A 156 8.39 -8.98 16.56
N LEU A 157 7.35 -9.09 17.38
CA LEU A 157 7.48 -9.36 18.81
C LEU A 157 8.19 -10.69 19.10
N VAL A 158 7.81 -11.79 18.43
CA VAL A 158 8.46 -13.08 18.67
C VAL A 158 9.91 -13.09 18.19
N VAL A 159 10.20 -12.38 17.09
CA VAL A 159 11.58 -12.21 16.60
C VAL A 159 12.44 -11.44 17.62
N GLN A 160 11.92 -10.33 18.15
CA GLN A 160 12.63 -9.56 19.18
C GLN A 160 12.78 -10.34 20.48
N ALA A 161 11.76 -11.11 20.87
CA ALA A 161 11.80 -11.97 22.04
C ALA A 161 12.90 -13.03 21.91
N LEU A 162 12.94 -13.75 20.78
CA LEU A 162 13.94 -14.79 20.53
C LEU A 162 15.37 -14.22 20.50
N ALA A 163 15.57 -13.00 20.02
CA ALA A 163 16.89 -12.37 20.01
C ALA A 163 17.41 -11.99 21.42
N ARG A 164 16.51 -11.85 22.40
CA ARG A 164 16.83 -11.38 23.77
C ARG A 164 16.66 -12.44 24.85
N ALA A 165 15.89 -13.48 24.56
CA ALA A 165 15.55 -14.52 25.52
C ALA A 165 16.78 -15.35 25.91
N SER A 166 16.89 -15.64 27.20
CA SER A 166 17.73 -16.73 27.72
C SER A 166 17.25 -18.10 27.21
N ASP A 167 18.06 -19.14 27.37
CA ASP A 167 17.70 -20.50 26.94
C ASP A 167 16.40 -21.01 27.60
N ALA A 168 16.20 -20.70 28.88
CA ALA A 168 14.98 -21.06 29.60
C ALA A 168 13.74 -20.33 29.02
N GLN A 169 13.85 -19.03 28.77
CA GLN A 169 12.78 -18.24 28.16
C GLN A 169 12.49 -18.68 26.72
N ARG A 170 13.52 -19.05 25.96
CA ARG A 170 13.38 -19.60 24.61
C ARG A 170 12.67 -20.96 24.64
N ALA A 171 12.94 -21.80 25.64
CA ALA A 171 12.19 -23.04 25.84
C ALA A 171 10.71 -22.77 26.14
N THR A 172 10.40 -21.77 26.97
CA THR A 172 9.02 -21.32 27.20
C THR A 172 8.34 -20.86 25.90
N LEU A 173 9.00 -20.02 25.08
CA LEU A 173 8.44 -19.63 23.78
C LEU A 173 8.16 -20.83 22.88
N LYS A 174 9.10 -21.78 22.77
CA LYS A 174 8.90 -22.99 21.96
C LYS A 174 7.73 -23.86 22.43
N GLU A 175 7.53 -23.92 23.74
CA GLU A 175 6.46 -24.73 24.33
C GLU A 175 5.09 -24.07 24.19
N HIS A 176 5.00 -22.74 24.25
CA HIS A 176 3.70 -22.04 24.37
C HIS A 176 3.27 -21.25 23.13
N TYR A 177 4.19 -20.82 22.27
CA TYR A 177 3.85 -20.06 21.08
C TYR A 177 3.12 -20.94 20.05
N GLY A 178 2.07 -20.43 19.40
CA GLY A 178 1.22 -21.20 18.48
C GLY A 178 0.17 -22.09 19.14
N LYS A 179 0.02 -22.04 20.47
CA LYS A 179 -1.04 -22.75 21.18
C LYS A 179 -2.27 -21.85 21.37
N ASN A 180 -3.43 -22.37 21.01
CA ASN A 180 -4.72 -21.67 21.13
C ASN A 180 -5.39 -21.96 22.48
N ASP A 181 -4.68 -21.65 23.57
CA ASP A 181 -5.21 -21.70 24.93
C ASP A 181 -4.78 -20.47 25.72
N ALA A 182 -5.66 -19.98 26.60
CA ALA A 182 -5.44 -18.72 27.30
C ALA A 182 -4.18 -18.72 28.19
N SER A 183 -3.81 -19.88 28.74
CA SER A 183 -2.65 -19.98 29.64
C SER A 183 -1.32 -19.86 28.88
N SER A 184 -1.20 -20.53 27.74
CA SER A 184 -0.03 -20.42 26.86
C SER A 184 0.12 -19.01 26.28
N ILE A 185 -1.00 -18.41 25.83
CA ILE A 185 -1.00 -17.03 25.31
C ILE A 185 -0.54 -16.06 26.41
N GLN A 186 -1.07 -16.18 27.63
CA GLN A 186 -0.68 -15.30 28.74
C GLN A 186 0.79 -15.46 29.12
N LEU A 187 1.32 -16.69 29.15
CA LEU A 187 2.74 -16.93 29.43
C LEU A 187 3.67 -16.28 28.38
N VAL A 188 3.28 -16.30 27.11
CA VAL A 188 4.02 -15.59 26.05
C VAL A 188 3.96 -14.08 26.27
N LYS A 189 2.78 -13.53 26.59
CA LYS A 189 2.63 -12.09 26.88
C LYS A 189 3.45 -11.66 28.10
N ASP A 190 3.41 -12.43 29.19
CA ASP A 190 4.19 -12.17 30.40
C ASP A 190 5.69 -12.20 30.11
N LEU A 191 6.13 -13.10 29.23
CA LEU A 191 7.51 -13.14 28.78
C LEU A 191 7.90 -11.91 27.95
N TYR A 192 7.01 -11.41 27.09
CA TYR A 192 7.25 -10.16 26.36
C TYR A 192 7.39 -8.97 27.29
N VAL A 193 6.60 -8.92 28.37
CA VAL A 193 6.73 -7.91 29.44
C VAL A 193 8.07 -8.07 30.16
N ALA A 194 8.47 -9.28 30.53
CA ALA A 194 9.74 -9.55 31.21
C ALA A 194 10.97 -9.20 30.35
N LEU A 195 10.83 -9.20 29.02
CA LEU A 195 11.86 -8.81 28.06
C LEU A 195 11.80 -7.33 27.66
N ASP A 196 10.91 -6.54 28.28
CA ASP A 196 10.68 -5.12 27.99
C ASP A 196 10.42 -4.84 26.50
N LEU A 197 9.64 -5.69 25.83
CA LEU A 197 9.41 -5.52 24.39
C LEU A 197 8.59 -4.26 24.05
N GLU A 198 7.80 -3.74 24.99
CA GLU A 198 7.17 -2.42 24.84
C GLU A 198 8.22 -1.29 24.79
N GLY A 199 9.22 -1.32 25.68
CA GLY A 199 10.35 -0.39 25.65
C GLY A 199 11.14 -0.50 24.34
N VAL A 200 11.41 -1.73 23.88
CA VAL A 200 12.07 -1.98 22.59
C VAL A 200 11.26 -1.43 21.42
N TYR A 201 9.94 -1.62 21.41
CA TYR A 201 9.06 -1.07 20.38
C TYR A 201 9.06 0.45 20.38
N ARG A 202 8.93 1.10 21.55
CA ARG A 202 8.95 2.56 21.66
C ARG A 202 10.28 3.15 21.17
N ALA A 203 11.39 2.47 21.41
CA ALA A 203 12.69 2.88 20.87
C ALA A 203 12.73 2.73 19.34
N TYR A 204 12.30 1.59 18.80
CA TYR A 204 12.21 1.34 17.36
C TYR A 204 11.29 2.34 16.64
N GLU A 205 10.14 2.67 17.23
CA GLU A 205 9.17 3.61 16.67
C GLU A 205 9.78 5.02 16.52
N ASN A 206 10.48 5.50 17.54
CA ASN A 206 11.13 6.82 17.46
C ASN A 206 12.30 6.81 16.46
N ASP A 207 13.14 5.77 16.46
CA ASP A 207 14.26 5.65 15.52
C ASP A 207 13.79 5.52 14.06
N SER A 208 12.71 4.76 13.83
CA SER A 208 12.08 4.62 12.51
C SER A 208 11.50 5.94 12.03
N TYR A 209 10.82 6.68 12.90
CA TYR A 209 10.30 8.02 12.57
C TYR A 209 11.42 9.00 12.23
N ASP A 210 12.47 9.07 13.04
CA ASP A 210 13.63 9.94 12.80
C ASP A 210 14.36 9.57 11.49
N THR A 211 14.52 8.27 11.24
CA THR A 211 15.11 7.76 10.00
C THR A 211 14.27 8.13 8.78
N LEU A 212 12.95 7.93 8.85
CA LEU A 212 12.02 8.32 7.78
C LEU A 212 12.03 9.83 7.56
N CYS A 213 12.04 10.64 8.62
CA CYS A 213 12.15 12.10 8.49
C CYS A 213 13.45 12.53 7.81
N LYS A 214 14.59 11.91 8.15
CA LYS A 214 15.87 12.17 7.49
C LYS A 214 15.88 11.75 6.03
N LEU A 215 15.34 10.57 5.71
CA LEU A 215 15.25 10.08 4.33
C LEU A 215 14.38 11.00 3.48
N ILE A 216 13.19 11.35 3.97
CA ILE A 216 12.28 12.26 3.29
C ILE A 216 12.90 13.66 3.16
N GLY A 217 13.57 14.17 4.20
CA GLY A 217 14.26 15.46 4.16
C GLY A 217 15.46 15.52 3.20
N GLY A 218 16.03 14.37 2.83
CA GLY A 218 17.09 14.24 1.83
C GLY A 218 16.58 14.17 0.38
N VAL A 219 15.26 14.14 0.16
CA VAL A 219 14.66 14.11 -1.18
C VAL A 219 14.68 15.52 -1.78
N THR A 220 15.29 15.67 -2.96
CA THR A 220 15.40 16.97 -3.65
C THR A 220 14.77 16.98 -5.04
N ASN A 221 14.42 15.82 -5.59
CA ASN A 221 13.98 15.63 -6.98
C ASN A 221 12.52 15.21 -7.12
N MET A 222 11.75 15.09 -6.03
CA MET A 222 10.31 14.80 -6.07
C MET A 222 9.55 15.43 -4.89
N PRO A 223 8.23 15.63 -5.01
CA PRO A 223 7.40 16.13 -3.91
C PRO A 223 7.39 15.17 -2.71
N THR A 224 7.65 15.69 -1.51
CA THR A 224 7.70 14.89 -0.28
C THR A 224 6.41 14.89 0.54
N THR A 225 5.44 15.75 0.16
CA THR A 225 4.20 15.97 0.90
C THR A 225 3.42 14.68 1.15
N VAL A 226 3.41 13.75 0.19
CA VAL A 226 2.72 12.46 0.33
C VAL A 226 3.35 11.59 1.42
N TYR A 227 4.68 11.56 1.53
CA TYR A 227 5.38 10.78 2.56
C TYR A 227 5.16 11.40 3.94
N HIS A 228 5.21 12.73 4.05
CA HIS A 228 4.89 13.41 5.31
C HIS A 228 3.44 13.18 5.74
N MET A 229 2.49 13.22 4.80
CA MET A 229 1.09 12.92 5.06
C MET A 229 0.94 11.49 5.59
N LEU A 230 1.49 10.49 4.89
CA LEU A 230 1.44 9.09 5.33
C LEU A 230 2.10 8.91 6.71
N LEU A 231 3.29 9.46 6.91
CA LEU A 231 4.02 9.36 8.16
C LEU A 231 3.25 9.99 9.33
N SER A 232 2.58 11.13 9.11
CA SER A 232 1.73 11.79 10.11
C SER A 232 0.51 10.96 10.52
N LYS A 233 0.04 10.08 9.63
CA LYS A 233 -1.12 9.21 9.90
C LYS A 233 -0.74 7.95 10.67
N ILE A 234 0.49 7.47 10.49
CA ILE A 234 0.94 6.21 11.10
C ILE A 234 1.79 6.42 12.36
N TYR A 235 2.50 7.55 12.49
CA TYR A 235 3.36 7.79 13.64
C TYR A 235 2.55 7.82 14.93
N LYS A 236 2.89 6.94 15.88
CA LYS A 236 2.16 6.76 17.14
C LYS A 236 0.66 6.52 16.94
N ARG A 237 0.28 5.83 15.86
CA ARG A 237 -1.12 5.44 15.65
C ARG A 237 -1.59 4.55 16.80
N THR A 238 -2.80 4.81 17.25
CA THR A 238 -3.48 4.00 18.26
C THR A 238 -4.57 3.11 17.65
N MET A 239 -4.85 3.28 16.35
CA MET A 239 -5.78 2.50 15.51
C MET A 239 -5.18 2.39 14.10
#